data_AF-A0A928L1P1-F1
#
_entry.id   AF-A0A928L1P1-F1
#
_cell.length_a   1.000
_cell.length_b   1.000
_cell.length_c   1.000
_cell.angle_alpha   90.00
_cell.angle_beta   90.00
_cell.angle_gamma   90.00
#
_symmetry.space_group_name_H-M   'P 1'
#
loop_
_entity.id
_entity.type
_entity.pdbx_description
1 polymer ?
#
loop_
_entity_poly.entity_id
_entity_poly.type
_entity_poly.pdbx_seq_one_letter_code
_entity_poly.pdbx_strand_id
1 'polypeptide(L)' 'MHKNSKWAKQIIEWQNADGSWGDYHSLAIAGNSRITTEQAVRRLERLGYTIEDECIQKAVEYMSDCLVGKKDYSGQS' A
#
# COMPACT_ATOMS: atom_id res chain seq x y z
N MET A 1 -10.74 17.10 -9.02
CA MET A 1 -10.35 15.68 -8.81
C MET A 1 -9.36 15.30 -9.91
N HIS A 2 -8.14 14.85 -9.57
CA HIS A 2 -7.07 14.54 -10.54
C HIS A 2 -6.66 13.07 -10.46
N LYS A 3 -7.61 12.16 -10.71
CA LYS A 3 -7.36 10.70 -10.74
C LYS A 3 -6.23 10.29 -11.70
N ASN A 4 -5.97 11.11 -12.73
CA ASN A 4 -4.95 10.89 -13.76
C ASN A 4 -3.68 11.76 -13.62
N SER A 5 -3.45 12.37 -12.46
CA SER A 5 -2.20 13.08 -12.22
C SER A 5 -1.02 12.11 -12.36
N LYS A 6 0.12 12.61 -12.89
CA LYS A 6 1.36 11.82 -13.04
C LYS A 6 1.71 11.05 -11.75
N TRP A 7 1.38 11.66 -10.62
CA TRP A 7 1.62 11.11 -9.31
C TRP A 7 0.73 9.92 -8.94
N ALA A 8 -0.55 9.91 -9.34
CA ALA A 8 -1.43 8.75 -9.15
C ALA A 8 -0.88 7.51 -9.88
N LYS A 9 -0.44 7.71 -11.13
CA LYS A 9 0.17 6.65 -11.94
C LYS A 9 1.44 6.12 -11.30
N GLN A 10 2.33 7.01 -10.84
CA GLN A 10 3.55 6.60 -10.16
C GLN A 10 3.30 5.82 -8.87
N ILE A 11 2.28 6.20 -8.09
CA ILE A 11 1.89 5.43 -6.90
C ILE A 11 1.44 4.04 -7.35
N ILE A 12 0.53 3.91 -8.31
CA ILE A 12 0.07 2.60 -8.80
C ILE A 12 1.23 1.75 -9.35
N GLU A 13 2.17 2.35 -10.08
CA GLU A 13 3.37 1.65 -10.58
C GLU A 13 4.32 1.17 -9.49
N TRP A 14 4.27 1.76 -8.29
CA TRP A 14 5.05 1.31 -7.13
C TRP A 14 4.35 0.20 -6.33
N GLN A 15 3.12 -0.18 -6.70
CA GLN A 15 2.40 -1.24 -6.01
C GLN A 15 3.06 -2.58 -6.33
N ASN A 16 3.38 -3.35 -5.29
CA ASN A 16 3.87 -4.71 -5.44
C ASN A 16 2.74 -5.63 -5.93
N ALA A 17 3.11 -6.81 -6.45
CA ALA A 17 2.14 -7.80 -6.93
C ALA A 17 1.17 -8.28 -5.83
N ASP A 18 1.60 -8.28 -4.56
CA ASP A 18 0.79 -8.62 -3.40
C ASP A 18 -0.10 -7.46 -2.90
N GLY A 19 -0.10 -6.31 -3.55
CA GLY A 19 -0.95 -5.17 -3.22
C GLY A 19 -0.35 -4.15 -2.25
N SER A 20 0.84 -4.42 -1.70
CA SER A 20 1.55 -3.53 -0.79
C SER A 20 2.35 -2.42 -1.49
N TRP A 21 2.67 -1.39 -0.72
CA TRP A 21 3.73 -0.42 -1.02
C TRP A 21 4.75 -0.39 0.11
N GLY A 22 6.02 -0.65 -0.22
CA GLY A 22 7.12 -0.65 0.74
C GLY A 22 6.89 -1.60 1.93
N ASP A 23 7.51 -1.30 3.07
CA ASP A 23 7.31 -2.04 4.31
C ASP A 23 6.00 -1.66 5.01
N TYR A 24 5.30 -2.68 5.53
CA TYR A 24 4.01 -2.56 6.23
C TYR A 24 4.13 -1.88 7.60
N HIS A 25 5.31 -1.86 8.21
CA HIS A 25 5.50 -1.28 9.53
C HIS A 25 6.89 -0.66 9.65
N SER A 26 6.93 0.67 9.60
CA SER A 26 7.91 1.46 10.34
C SER A 26 7.60 2.95 10.19
N LEU A 27 6.95 3.53 11.20
CA LEU A 27 7.13 4.96 11.53
C LEU A 27 8.59 5.29 11.92
N ALA A 28 9.49 4.31 11.97
CA ALA A 28 10.78 4.41 12.64
C ALA A 28 12.03 4.37 11.75
N ILE A 29 11.97 4.00 10.45
CA ILE A 29 13.19 3.98 9.63
C ILE A 29 12.91 4.59 8.26
N ALA A 30 13.37 5.84 8.10
CA ALA A 30 13.60 6.46 6.81
C ALA A 30 14.78 5.76 6.10
N GLY A 31 14.59 4.48 5.76
CA GLY A 31 15.54 3.64 5.06
C GLY A 31 15.31 3.72 3.57
N ASN A 32 15.54 4.90 2.98
CA ASN A 32 15.74 5.11 1.54
C ASN A 32 14.73 4.53 0.51
N SER A 33 13.56 4.02 0.91
CA SER A 33 12.57 3.43 -0.01
C SER A 33 11.15 3.95 0.18
N ARG A 34 10.59 4.35 -0.97
CA ARG A 34 9.18 4.40 -1.41
C ARG A 34 8.13 4.18 -0.31
N ILE A 35 7.27 5.19 -0.15
CA ILE A 35 6.01 5.26 0.62
C ILE A 35 5.45 3.94 1.17
N THR A 36 4.96 3.96 2.41
CA THR A 36 4.26 2.80 2.99
C THR A 36 2.87 2.59 2.39
N THR A 37 2.31 1.39 2.54
CA THR A 37 0.96 1.02 2.08
C THR A 37 -0.09 2.01 2.55
N GLU A 38 -0.09 2.37 3.83
CA GLU A 38 -1.03 3.37 4.39
C GLU A 38 -0.83 4.76 3.78
N GLN A 39 0.43 5.18 3.56
CA GLN A 39 0.72 6.46 2.92
C GLN A 39 0.26 6.48 1.46
N ALA A 40 0.42 5.37 0.72
CA ALA A 40 -0.05 5.24 -0.66
C ALA A 40 -1.58 5.31 -0.73
N VAL A 41 -2.29 4.53 0.09
CA VAL A 41 -3.76 4.53 0.14
C VAL A 41 -4.30 5.91 0.49
N ARG A 42 -3.80 6.55 1.56
CA ARG A 42 -4.24 7.89 1.98
C ARG A 42 -4.04 8.96 0.90
N ARG A 43 -2.99 8.80 0.09
CA ARG A 43 -2.70 9.69 -1.04
C ARG A 43 -3.65 9.43 -2.21
N LEU A 44 -3.94 8.18 -2.53
CA LEU A 44 -4.90 7.79 -3.56
C LEU A 44 -6.32 8.27 -3.20
N GLU A 45 -6.75 8.14 -1.95
CA GLU A 45 -8.05 8.66 -1.47
C GLU A 45 -8.18 10.17 -1.70
N ARG A 46 -7.13 10.95 -1.40
CA ARG A 46 -7.10 12.40 -1.68
C ARG A 46 -7.17 12.74 -3.17
N LEU A 47 -6.74 11.83 -4.04
CA LEU A 47 -6.86 11.98 -5.49
C LEU A 47 -8.25 11.57 -6.02
N GLY A 48 -9.08 10.97 -5.15
CA GLY A 48 -10.44 10.54 -5.42
C GLY A 48 -10.58 9.03 -5.67
N TYR A 49 -9.53 8.24 -5.48
CA TYR A 49 -9.63 6.78 -5.52
C TYR A 49 -10.48 6.30 -4.35
N THR A 50 -11.20 5.22 -4.58
CA THR A 50 -12.18 4.63 -3.68
C THR A 50 -11.91 3.14 -3.53
N ILE A 51 -12.62 2.50 -2.61
CA ILE A 51 -12.55 1.03 -2.45
C ILE A 51 -12.97 0.26 -3.71
N GLU A 52 -13.65 0.90 -4.67
CA GLU A 52 -14.01 0.30 -5.95
C GLU A 52 -12.83 0.20 -6.92
N ASP A 53 -11.76 0.97 -6.70
CA ASP A 53 -10.56 0.94 -7.55
C ASP A 53 -9.68 -0.26 -7.21
N GLU A 54 -9.24 -1.02 -8.22
CA GLU A 54 -8.49 -2.29 -8.07
C GLU A 54 -7.23 -2.14 -7.20
N CYS A 55 -6.52 -1.02 -7.33
CA CYS A 55 -5.31 -0.75 -6.54
C CYS A 55 -5.62 -0.62 -5.04
N ILE A 56 -6.79 -0.10 -4.67
CA ILE A 56 -7.23 0.01 -3.27
C ILE A 56 -7.73 -1.33 -2.76
N GLN A 57 -8.45 -2.10 -3.58
CA GLN A 57 -8.88 -3.45 -3.20
C GLN A 57 -7.71 -4.36 -2.86
N LYS A 58 -6.66 -4.36 -3.70
CA LYS A 58 -5.42 -5.11 -3.45
C LYS A 58 -4.73 -4.68 -2.15
N ALA A 59 -4.70 -3.37 -1.88
CA ALA A 59 -4.13 -2.84 -0.65
C ALA A 59 -4.90 -3.32 0.60
N VAL A 60 -6.22 -3.31 0.52
CA VAL A 60 -7.11 -3.75 1.61
C VAL A 60 -7.01 -5.25 1.82
N GLU A 61 -6.92 -6.03 0.73
CA GLU A 61 -6.69 -7.48 0.80
C GLU A 61 -5.36 -7.78 1.49
N TYR A 62 -4.27 -7.09 1.11
CA TYR A 62 -2.97 -7.21 1.77
C TYR A 62 -3.02 -6.89 3.27
N MET A 63 -3.66 -5.77 3.64
CA MET A 63 -3.80 -5.37 5.05
C MET A 63 -4.66 -6.38 5.81
N SER A 64 -5.72 -6.90 5.19
CA SER A 64 -6.57 -7.94 5.77
C SER A 64 -5.80 -9.24 5.96
N ASP A 65 -4.96 -9.65 5.01
CA ASP A 65 -4.13 -10.85 5.11
C ASP A 65 -3.09 -10.74 6.24
N CYS A 66 -2.53 -9.54 6.43
CA CYS A 66 -1.64 -9.24 7.54
C CYS A 66 -2.35 -9.30 8.90
N LEU A 67 -3.58 -8.78 9.00
CA LEU A 67 -4.39 -8.84 10.23
C LEU A 67 -4.90 -10.24 10.56
N VAL A 68 -5.18 -11.06 9.54
CA VAL A 68 -5.62 -12.46 9.69
C VAL A 68 -4.45 -13.38 10.05
N GLY A 69 -3.20 -12.90 9.99
CA GLY A 69 -2.01 -13.68 10.34
C GLY A 69 -1.67 -14.74 9.30
N LYS A 70 -2.10 -14.57 8.04
CA LYS A 70 -1.80 -15.52 6.96
C LYS A 70 -0.37 -15.41 6.45
N LYS A 71 0.31 -14.30 6.72
CA LYS A 71 1.77 -14.18 6.64
C LYS A 71 2.38 -14.33 8.02
N ASP A 72 2.61 -15.58 8.38
CA ASP A 72 3.42 -15.97 9.50
C ASP A 72 4.88 -15.50 9.25
N TYR A 73 5.27 -14.37 9.87
CA TYR A 73 6.68 -14.06 10.12
C TYR A 73 7.11 -14.69 11.46
N SER A 74 6.59 -15.86 11.84
CA SER A 74 7.10 -16.63 13.00
C SER A 74 8.24 -17.55 12.52
N GLY A 75 9.33 -16.89 12.10
CA GLY A 75 10.55 -17.52 11.63
C GLY A 75 11.77 -17.09 12.43
N GLN A 76 11.66 -16.96 13.74
CA GLN A 76 12.80 -16.94 14.66
C GLN A 76 12.47 -17.78 15.90
N SER A 77 12.93 -19.03 15.89
CA SER A 77 13.15 -19.88 17.06
C SER A 77 14.44 -20.65 16.84
#